data_AF-A0A7S2Q0W0-F1
#
_entry.id   AF-A0A7S2Q0W0-F1
#
_cell.length_a   1.000
_cell.length_b   1.000
_cell.length_c   1.000
_cell.angle_alpha   90.00
_cell.angle_beta   90.00
_cell.angle_gamma   90.00
#
_symmetry.space_group_name_H-M   'P 1'
#
loop_
_entity.id
_entity.type
_entity.pdbx_description
1 polymer ?
#
loop_
_entity_poly.entity_id
_entity_poly.type
_entity_poly.pdbx_seq_one_letter_code
_entity_poly.pdbx_strand_id
1 'polypeptide(L)'
;MRYKAYGWCVEKVDCAQGLREALHRTQVADAATMILVSQELKPAEKACSPPAVAQGSAQAAAWLEAYRRFGEADAKAHAELERRFGGGLPAAWADGLPNFAVGEKAQATRQYSAKVLACLVGAVPEMVGGSADLTGSNLTNQGHLKDFQHKKNAGRYVRFGVREHAMLGICTGLSAYGCFVPFCSTFMNFFTYGWGAIRVAAMTQAKVIYVATHDSIELGEDGPTHQPIEVLAACRALPNMLALRPADGNETVGAYKVALQHAGPALLALSRSGTPVLEGAAADKVRLGAYVVADFDPSLAPVAVLAASGTEVATCVEAAAALLELRADVNSFVRQGQTPLFAAAGADPAGASALAGRDAAHQRDLVELLLTARADVNHASADMKTVLDCATALSDDARGLLISHGAKTFADAAPDLERTANVQLAQILAHGFASEQQAFIGGDAGTKLSAVAQRSLQASASILKLYHWARCRISVQTNLGRHQASLATERAQNVRLALESAGCKNALQVHTGAQVCL
;
A
#
# COMPACT_ATOMS: atom_id res chain seq x y z
N MET A 1 16.07 -22.19 39.12
CA MET A 1 15.05 -21.10 39.19
C MET A 1 13.65 -21.70 39.05
N ARG A 2 12.69 -21.37 39.92
CA ARG A 2 11.28 -21.84 39.80
C ARG A 2 10.38 -20.74 39.25
N TYR A 3 9.52 -21.08 38.31
CA TYR A 3 8.48 -20.20 37.81
C TYR A 3 7.25 -21.00 37.39
N LYS A 4 6.09 -20.35 37.34
CA LYS A 4 4.87 -20.93 36.80
C LYS A 4 4.70 -20.47 35.36
N ALA A 5 4.45 -21.40 34.45
CA ALA A 5 4.13 -21.10 33.05
C ALA A 5 2.97 -21.99 32.62
N TYR A 6 1.90 -21.40 32.08
CA TYR A 6 0.74 -22.11 31.53
C TYR A 6 0.09 -23.16 32.47
N GLY A 7 0.06 -22.90 33.78
CA GLY A 7 -0.50 -23.83 34.77
C GLY A 7 0.48 -24.89 35.28
N TRP A 8 1.70 -24.94 34.74
CA TRP A 8 2.75 -25.87 35.15
C TRP A 8 3.73 -25.21 36.11
N CYS A 9 4.26 -25.99 37.06
CA CYS A 9 5.40 -25.59 37.87
C CYS A 9 6.68 -26.01 37.14
N VAL A 10 7.49 -25.04 36.71
CA VAL A 10 8.73 -25.27 35.96
C VAL A 10 9.92 -24.96 36.87
N GLU A 11 10.81 -25.93 37.03
CA GLU A 11 12.06 -25.79 37.77
C GLU A 11 13.23 -25.93 36.80
N LYS A 12 13.94 -24.82 36.57
CA LYS A 12 15.21 -24.82 35.83
C LYS A 12 16.31 -25.30 36.76
N VAL A 13 16.99 -26.37 36.35
CA VAL A 13 18.13 -26.98 37.04
C VAL A 13 19.36 -26.93 36.12
N ASP A 14 20.49 -26.50 36.67
CA ASP A 14 21.67 -26.17 35.87
C ASP A 14 22.78 -27.24 35.96
N CYS A 15 22.55 -28.34 36.69
CA CYS A 15 23.49 -29.45 36.81
C CYS A 15 22.81 -30.78 37.18
N ALA A 16 23.52 -31.90 36.99
CA ALA A 16 23.03 -33.25 37.29
C ALA A 16 22.66 -33.46 38.77
N GLN A 17 23.37 -32.80 39.69
CA GLN A 17 23.04 -32.83 41.12
C GLN A 17 21.71 -32.11 41.38
N GLY A 18 21.52 -30.92 40.82
CA GLY A 18 20.26 -30.17 40.92
C GLY A 18 19.06 -30.93 40.35
N LEU A 19 19.27 -31.71 39.27
CA LEU A 19 18.26 -32.61 38.71
C LEU A 19 17.87 -33.73 39.68
N ARG A 20 18.84 -34.40 40.31
CA ARG A 20 18.58 -35.48 41.29
C ARG A 20 17.81 -34.96 42.51
N GLU A 21 18.21 -33.80 43.02
CA GLU A 21 17.54 -33.17 44.15
C GLU A 21 16.11 -32.73 43.79
N ALA A 22 15.89 -32.21 42.58
CA ALA A 22 14.57 -31.86 42.09
C ALA A 22 13.66 -33.09 41.94
N LEU A 23 14.19 -34.18 41.39
CA LEU A 23 13.47 -35.46 41.25
C LEU A 23 13.06 -36.06 42.59
N HIS A 24 13.95 -36.03 43.59
CA HIS A 24 13.63 -36.46 44.95
C HIS A 24 12.52 -35.63 45.59
N ARG A 25 12.49 -34.31 45.36
CA ARG A 25 11.43 -33.43 45.88
C ARG A 25 10.07 -33.70 45.22
N THR A 26 10.04 -34.02 43.93
CA THR A 26 8.78 -34.33 43.23
C THR A 26 8.16 -35.67 43.60
N GLN A 27 8.94 -36.65 44.08
CA GLN A 27 8.39 -37.92 44.54
C GLN A 27 7.56 -37.80 45.84
N VAL A 28 7.63 -36.67 46.54
CA VAL A 28 7.00 -36.45 47.85
C VAL A 28 5.71 -35.60 47.76
N ALA A 29 5.40 -35.01 46.61
CA ALA A 29 4.25 -34.10 46.45
C ALA A 29 3.23 -34.66 45.45
N ASP A 30 2.02 -34.93 45.94
CA ASP A 30 0.85 -35.27 45.13
C ASP A 30 0.51 -34.15 44.13
N ALA A 31 0.31 -34.55 42.88
CA ALA A 31 -0.44 -33.85 41.83
C ALA A 31 0.06 -32.45 41.40
N ALA A 32 1.25 -32.37 40.77
CA ALA A 32 1.49 -31.46 39.64
C ALA A 32 2.70 -31.91 38.84
N THR A 33 2.49 -32.37 37.61
CA THR A 33 3.57 -32.78 36.70
C THR A 33 4.56 -31.63 36.47
N MET A 34 5.83 -31.86 36.81
CA MET A 34 6.93 -30.90 36.70
C MET A 34 7.71 -31.14 35.41
N ILE A 35 7.89 -30.11 34.58
CA ILE A 35 8.76 -30.18 33.40
C ILE A 35 10.18 -29.78 33.82
N LEU A 36 11.10 -30.75 33.76
CA LEU A 36 12.53 -30.56 34.04
C LEU A 36 13.28 -30.32 32.73
N VAL A 37 13.70 -29.08 32.48
CA VAL A 37 14.61 -28.76 31.38
C VAL A 37 16.03 -28.78 31.91
N SER A 38 16.74 -29.86 31.60
CA SER A 38 18.17 -30.01 31.84
C SER A 38 18.91 -29.79 30.52
N GLN A 39 19.64 -28.68 30.40
CA GLN A 39 20.80 -28.67 29.51
C GLN A 39 22.00 -29.07 30.35
N GLU A 40 22.51 -30.30 30.17
CA GLU A 40 23.93 -30.52 30.39
C GLU A 40 24.68 -29.74 29.31
N LEU A 41 24.85 -28.43 29.52
CA LEU A 41 26.08 -27.82 29.06
C LEU A 41 27.13 -28.36 30.02
N LYS A 42 27.83 -29.43 29.62
CA LYS A 42 29.19 -29.63 30.13
C LYS A 42 29.84 -28.26 30.02
N PRO A 43 30.35 -27.67 31.12
CA PRO A 43 31.26 -26.55 30.96
C PRO A 43 32.34 -27.08 30.03
N ALA A 44 32.42 -26.56 28.82
CA ALA A 44 33.64 -26.63 28.06
C ALA A 44 34.66 -25.69 28.71
N GLU A 45 34.78 -25.71 30.03
CA GLU A 45 35.96 -25.23 30.72
C GLU A 45 36.99 -26.33 30.58
N LYS A 46 37.62 -26.39 29.40
CA LYS A 46 39.07 -26.59 29.44
C LYS A 46 39.58 -25.43 30.27
N ALA A 47 39.83 -25.65 31.56
CA ALA A 47 40.53 -24.68 32.38
C ALA A 47 41.76 -24.24 31.59
N CYS A 48 41.82 -22.96 31.20
CA CYS A 48 43.01 -22.42 30.57
C CYS A 48 44.17 -22.68 31.53
N SER A 49 45.29 -23.19 31.01
CA SER A 49 46.44 -23.48 31.86
C SER A 49 46.85 -22.18 32.59
N PRO A 50 47.25 -22.24 33.87
CA PRO A 50 47.68 -21.05 34.60
C PRO A 50 48.71 -20.16 33.85
N PRO A 51 49.65 -20.73 33.06
CA PRO A 51 50.52 -19.93 32.18
C PRO A 51 49.77 -19.15 31.09
N ALA A 52 48.75 -19.71 30.46
CA ALA A 52 47.94 -19.02 29.45
C ALA A 52 47.13 -17.88 30.08
N VAL A 53 46.63 -18.07 31.30
CA VAL A 53 45.94 -17.00 32.07
C VAL A 53 46.92 -15.86 32.36
N ALA A 54 48.10 -16.17 32.90
CA ALA A 54 49.11 -15.14 33.21
C ALA A 54 49.56 -14.37 31.95
N GLN A 55 49.79 -15.07 30.84
CA GLN A 55 50.15 -14.45 29.57
C GLN A 55 49.03 -13.54 29.05
N GLY A 56 47.77 -14.01 29.08
CA GLY A 56 46.62 -13.22 28.67
C GLY A 56 46.43 -11.97 29.53
N SER A 57 46.59 -12.07 30.85
CA SER A 57 46.52 -10.92 31.76
C SER A 57 47.63 -9.89 31.48
N ALA A 58 48.86 -10.33 31.20
CA ALA A 58 49.96 -9.44 30.86
C ALA A 58 49.72 -8.71 29.52
N GLN A 59 49.21 -9.42 28.50
CA GLN A 59 48.86 -8.84 27.22
C GLN A 59 47.70 -7.83 27.33
N ALA A 60 46.67 -8.16 28.11
CA ALA A 60 45.55 -7.26 28.37
C ALA A 60 46.00 -5.99 29.11
N ALA A 61 46.86 -6.11 30.13
CA ALA A 61 47.40 -4.96 30.84
C ALA A 61 48.25 -4.06 29.93
N ALA A 62 49.10 -4.65 29.09
CA ALA A 62 49.89 -3.89 28.11
C ALA A 62 49.00 -3.17 27.08
N TRP A 63 47.93 -3.84 26.61
CA TRP A 63 46.96 -3.24 25.69
C TRP A 63 46.19 -2.09 26.35
N LEU A 64 45.71 -2.26 27.59
CA LEU A 64 44.99 -1.22 28.33
C LEU A 64 45.86 0.01 28.57
N GLU A 65 47.14 -0.15 28.89
CA GLU A 65 48.06 0.98 29.02
C GLU A 65 48.31 1.69 27.68
N ALA A 66 48.46 0.94 26.58
CA ALA A 66 48.57 1.52 25.25
C ALA A 66 47.29 2.27 24.84
N TYR A 67 46.11 1.71 25.18
CA TYR A 67 44.80 2.30 24.93
C TYR A 67 44.61 3.60 25.73
N ARG A 68 45.02 3.62 27.00
CA ARG A 68 45.03 4.82 27.86
C ARG A 68 45.90 5.93 27.26
N ARG A 69 47.13 5.61 26.83
CA ARG A 69 48.04 6.57 26.17
C ARG A 69 47.47 7.09 24.85
N PHE A 70 46.79 6.23 24.09
CA PHE A 70 46.07 6.64 22.88
C PHE A 70 44.97 7.66 23.22
N GLY A 71 44.21 7.44 24.30
CA GLY A 71 43.22 8.40 24.79
C GLY A 71 43.78 9.76 25.21
N GLU A 72 44.97 9.77 25.81
CA GLU A 72 45.68 11.01 26.14
C GLU A 72 46.17 11.76 24.88
N ALA A 73 46.56 11.03 23.84
CA ALA A 73 47.08 11.59 22.59
C ALA A 73 45.96 12.08 21.64
N ASP A 74 44.82 11.37 21.59
CA ASP A 74 43.67 11.72 20.75
C ASP A 74 42.35 11.37 21.45
N ALA A 75 41.91 12.27 22.32
CA ALA A 75 40.67 12.11 23.08
C ALA A 75 39.43 11.94 22.18
N LYS A 76 39.44 12.52 20.98
CA LYS A 76 38.29 12.45 20.05
C LYS A 76 38.21 11.06 19.43
N ALA A 77 39.31 10.56 18.86
CA ALA A 77 39.33 9.22 18.26
C ALA A 77 39.12 8.13 19.32
N HIS A 78 39.64 8.32 20.53
CA HIS A 78 39.37 7.43 21.66
C HIS A 78 37.88 7.40 22.04
N ALA A 79 37.24 8.57 22.21
CA ALA A 79 35.81 8.65 22.49
C ALA A 79 34.95 8.03 21.38
N GLU A 80 35.32 8.20 20.11
CA GLU A 80 34.66 7.55 18.99
C GLU A 80 34.79 6.02 19.08
N LEU A 81 35.99 5.52 19.36
CA LEU A 81 36.26 4.09 19.45
C LEU A 81 35.50 3.44 20.63
N GLU A 82 35.49 4.08 21.80
CA GLU A 82 34.67 3.70 22.96
C GLU A 82 33.19 3.61 22.60
N ARG A 83 32.64 4.65 21.96
CA ARG A 83 31.23 4.67 21.52
C ARG A 83 30.91 3.48 20.61
N ARG A 84 31.79 3.21 19.64
CA ARG A 84 31.61 2.13 18.67
C ARG A 84 31.66 0.76 19.32
N PHE A 85 32.59 0.50 20.25
CA PHE A 85 32.63 -0.75 21.01
C PHE A 85 31.44 -0.89 21.97
N GLY A 86 30.94 0.22 22.53
CA GLY A 86 29.70 0.26 23.29
C GLY A 86 28.42 0.10 22.46
N GLY A 87 28.52 0.00 21.13
CA GLY A 87 27.37 -0.14 20.23
C GLY A 87 26.53 1.13 20.04
N GLY A 88 27.03 2.27 20.51
CA GLY A 88 26.35 3.56 20.40
C GLY A 88 26.50 4.19 19.01
N LEU A 89 25.46 4.89 18.56
CA LEU A 89 25.49 5.68 17.32
C LEU A 89 25.91 7.14 17.61
N PRO A 90 26.51 7.86 16.64
CA PRO A 90 26.77 9.29 16.77
C PRO A 90 25.50 10.07 17.12
N ALA A 91 25.51 11.04 18.05
CA ALA A 91 24.27 11.71 18.49
C ALA A 91 23.41 12.28 17.35
N ALA A 92 24.04 12.85 16.32
CA ALA A 92 23.42 13.44 15.14
C ALA A 92 23.32 12.49 13.94
N TRP A 93 23.37 11.16 14.14
CA TRP A 93 23.43 10.19 13.03
C TRP A 93 22.21 10.23 12.10
N ALA A 94 21.05 10.62 12.63
CA ALA A 94 19.80 10.72 11.89
C ALA A 94 19.54 12.13 11.35
N ASP A 95 20.38 13.10 11.68
CA ASP A 95 20.24 14.48 11.22
C ASP A 95 20.57 14.53 9.72
N GLY A 96 19.70 15.18 8.95
CA GLY A 96 19.88 15.28 7.49
C GLY A 96 19.48 14.02 6.71
N LEU A 97 18.81 13.05 7.33
CA LEU A 97 18.08 12.03 6.57
C LEU A 97 17.04 12.70 5.64
N PRO A 98 16.88 12.20 4.40
CA PRO A 98 15.97 12.83 3.45
C PRO A 98 14.52 12.73 3.91
N ASN A 99 13.71 13.71 3.51
CA ASN A 99 12.26 13.67 3.59
C ASN A 99 11.73 13.84 2.16
N PHE A 100 10.78 13.01 1.75
CA PHE A 100 10.23 13.03 0.41
C PHE A 100 8.83 13.63 0.45
N ALA A 101 8.55 14.59 -0.44
CA ALA A 101 7.25 15.24 -0.52
C ALA A 101 6.27 14.45 -1.39
N VAL A 102 5.00 14.48 -1.01
CA VAL A 102 3.90 13.97 -1.83
C VAL A 102 3.88 14.70 -3.18
N GLY A 103 3.66 13.98 -4.27
CA GLY A 103 3.67 14.53 -5.63
C GLY A 103 5.04 14.62 -6.29
N GLU A 104 6.13 14.29 -5.59
CA GLU A 104 7.42 14.06 -6.24
C GLU A 104 7.37 12.90 -7.23
N LYS A 105 8.29 12.90 -8.21
CA LYS A 105 8.40 11.80 -9.18
C LYS A 105 8.60 10.47 -8.47
N ALA A 106 7.68 9.54 -8.70
CA ALA A 106 7.73 8.17 -8.21
C ALA A 106 9.08 7.51 -8.50
N GLN A 107 9.65 6.88 -7.47
CA GLN A 107 10.94 6.20 -7.51
C GLN A 107 10.82 4.86 -6.82
N ALA A 108 11.73 3.95 -7.13
CA ALA A 108 11.77 2.64 -6.50
C ALA A 108 12.33 2.76 -5.07
N THR A 109 11.91 1.89 -4.14
CA THR A 109 12.44 1.97 -2.77
C THR A 109 13.93 1.63 -2.69
N ARG A 110 14.51 0.91 -3.67
CA ARG A 110 15.98 0.81 -3.81
C ARG A 110 16.66 2.15 -4.14
N GLN A 111 16.01 3.04 -4.87
CA GLN A 111 16.54 4.38 -5.18
C GLN A 111 16.42 5.31 -3.97
N TYR A 112 15.31 5.23 -3.23
CA TYR A 112 15.20 5.91 -1.95
C TYR A 112 16.24 5.38 -0.94
N SER A 113 16.46 4.07 -0.88
CA SER A 113 17.51 3.42 -0.07
C SER A 113 18.90 3.95 -0.41
N ALA A 114 19.23 4.12 -1.70
CA ALA A 114 20.51 4.71 -2.11
C ALA A 114 20.74 6.12 -1.53
N LYS A 115 19.70 6.97 -1.53
CA LYS A 115 19.75 8.33 -0.96
C LYS A 115 19.91 8.29 0.56
N VAL A 116 19.16 7.43 1.24
CA VAL A 116 19.25 7.24 2.70
C VAL A 116 20.62 6.71 3.09
N LEU A 117 21.12 5.69 2.39
CA LEU A 117 22.42 5.07 2.64
C LEU A 117 23.56 6.08 2.43
N ALA A 118 23.47 6.94 1.41
CA ALA A 118 24.47 8.00 1.19
C ALA A 118 24.60 8.97 2.37
N CYS A 119 23.48 9.37 3.00
CA CYS A 119 23.52 10.17 4.23
C CYS A 119 24.12 9.36 5.39
N LEU A 120 23.64 8.14 5.58
CA LEU A 120 24.00 7.31 6.73
C LEU A 120 25.49 6.92 6.74
N VAL A 121 26.07 6.53 5.61
CA VAL A 121 27.50 6.19 5.58
C VAL A 121 28.40 7.41 5.80
N GLY A 122 27.90 8.62 5.55
CA GLY A 122 28.57 9.87 5.90
C GLY A 122 28.48 10.19 7.40
N ALA A 123 27.29 9.99 8.00
CA ALA A 123 27.03 10.30 9.40
C ALA A 123 27.51 9.23 10.38
N VAL A 124 27.55 7.97 9.95
CA VAL A 124 27.89 6.79 10.77
C VAL A 124 29.20 6.17 10.23
N PRO A 125 30.37 6.58 10.75
CA PRO A 125 31.67 6.12 10.26
C PRO A 125 31.88 4.61 10.41
N GLU A 126 31.23 3.98 11.40
CA GLU A 126 31.25 2.55 11.66
C GLU A 126 30.43 1.71 10.65
N MET A 127 29.64 2.33 9.77
CA MET A 127 28.98 1.60 8.68
C MET A 127 29.99 1.14 7.63
N VAL A 128 30.07 -0.16 7.44
CA VAL A 128 30.96 -0.84 6.48
C VAL A 128 30.14 -1.88 5.74
N GLY A 129 30.31 -2.03 4.44
CA GLY A 129 29.45 -2.95 3.71
C GLY A 129 29.58 -2.90 2.21
N GLY A 130 28.66 -3.56 1.52
CA GLY A 130 28.64 -3.51 0.07
C GLY A 130 27.66 -4.47 -0.59
N SER A 131 28.07 -5.04 -1.73
CA SER A 131 27.20 -5.85 -2.56
C SER A 131 27.89 -7.08 -3.12
N ALA A 132 27.14 -8.17 -3.25
CA ALA A 132 27.52 -9.35 -4.00
C ALA A 132 27.46 -9.09 -5.50
N ASP A 133 28.41 -8.30 -6.02
CA ASP A 133 28.56 -7.91 -7.43
C ASP A 133 27.39 -7.12 -8.06
N LEU A 134 26.35 -6.81 -7.27
CA LEU A 134 25.13 -6.14 -7.73
C LEU A 134 25.07 -4.67 -7.31
N THR A 135 26.22 -3.98 -7.18
CA THR A 135 26.25 -2.58 -6.68
C THR A 135 25.40 -1.64 -7.54
N GLY A 136 25.47 -1.77 -8.87
CA GLY A 136 24.68 -0.95 -9.79
C GLY A 136 23.19 -1.28 -9.79
N SER A 137 22.81 -2.50 -9.44
CA SER A 137 21.42 -2.96 -9.43
C SER A 137 20.74 -2.71 -8.08
N ASN A 138 21.48 -2.91 -6.98
CA ASN A 138 21.02 -2.67 -5.60
C ASN A 138 21.16 -1.20 -5.18
N LEU A 139 21.98 -0.42 -5.91
CA LEU A 139 22.26 1.00 -5.66
C LEU A 139 22.90 1.28 -4.29
N THR A 140 23.76 0.38 -3.80
CA THR A 140 24.37 0.49 -2.47
C THR A 140 25.63 1.35 -2.39
N ASN A 141 26.17 1.83 -3.51
CA ASN A 141 27.23 2.84 -3.52
C ASN A 141 27.25 3.62 -4.84
N GLN A 142 27.13 4.94 -4.73
CA GLN A 142 27.16 5.89 -5.85
C GLN A 142 28.35 6.85 -5.73
N GLY A 143 29.48 6.36 -5.22
CA GLY A 143 30.73 7.12 -5.06
C GLY A 143 30.95 7.70 -3.66
N HIS A 144 30.03 7.47 -2.72
CA HIS A 144 30.13 7.97 -1.35
C HIS A 144 31.07 7.14 -0.46
N LEU A 145 31.35 5.87 -0.82
CA LEU A 145 32.32 5.03 -0.12
C LEU A 145 33.44 4.58 -1.06
N LYS A 146 34.67 4.56 -0.54
CA LYS A 146 35.85 4.00 -1.22
C LYS A 146 35.93 2.48 -1.00
N ASP A 147 36.40 1.78 -2.02
CA ASP A 147 36.59 0.33 -1.99
C ASP A 147 37.67 -0.10 -0.98
N PHE A 148 37.36 -1.12 -0.18
CA PHE A 148 38.30 -1.83 0.67
C PHE A 148 39.12 -2.82 -0.18
N GLN A 149 40.44 -2.69 -0.16
CA GLN A 149 41.37 -3.48 -0.96
C GLN A 149 42.65 -3.80 -0.18
N HIS A 150 43.32 -4.91 -0.47
CA HIS A 150 44.51 -5.45 0.23
C HIS A 150 45.68 -4.46 0.46
N LYS A 151 45.77 -3.37 -0.33
CA LYS A 151 46.80 -2.33 -0.20
C LYS A 151 46.24 -0.93 0.07
N LYS A 152 44.91 -0.80 0.18
CA LYS A 152 44.17 0.45 0.41
C LYS A 152 43.07 0.18 1.44
N ASN A 153 43.50 -0.15 2.65
CA ASN A 153 42.66 -0.77 3.68
C ASN A 153 41.71 0.21 4.40
N ALA A 154 41.73 1.50 4.05
CA ALA A 154 40.88 2.52 4.64
C ALA A 154 39.50 2.65 3.97
N GLY A 155 39.23 1.88 2.89
CA GLY A 155 37.90 1.83 2.28
C GLY A 155 36.88 1.12 3.17
N ARG A 156 35.63 1.58 3.14
CA ARG A 156 34.50 0.96 3.86
C ARG A 156 33.53 0.22 2.94
N TYR A 157 33.79 0.22 1.63
CA TYR A 157 32.97 -0.50 0.66
C TYR A 157 33.60 -1.84 0.28
N VAL A 158 32.92 -2.95 0.53
CA VAL A 158 33.41 -4.30 0.22
C VAL A 158 32.75 -4.80 -1.07
N ARG A 159 33.58 -5.14 -2.06
CA ARG A 159 33.16 -5.82 -3.29
C ARG A 159 33.20 -7.33 -3.06
N PHE A 160 32.08 -7.92 -2.65
CA PHE A 160 32.07 -9.34 -2.24
C PHE A 160 32.24 -10.32 -3.42
N GLY A 161 31.91 -9.88 -4.63
CA GLY A 161 31.71 -10.75 -5.80
C GLY A 161 30.41 -11.56 -5.67
N VAL A 162 30.14 -12.46 -6.62
CA VAL A 162 28.96 -13.34 -6.61
C VAL A 162 29.12 -14.44 -5.54
N ARG A 163 28.97 -14.05 -4.27
CA ARG A 163 29.30 -14.85 -3.08
C ARG A 163 28.39 -14.53 -1.89
N GLU A 164 27.08 -14.64 -2.09
CA GLU A 164 26.04 -14.27 -1.12
C GLU A 164 26.28 -14.92 0.25
N HIS A 165 26.51 -16.23 0.30
CA HIS A 165 26.74 -16.94 1.55
C HIS A 165 27.98 -16.41 2.29
N ALA A 166 29.11 -16.27 1.59
CA ALA A 166 30.33 -15.75 2.20
C ALA A 166 30.18 -14.29 2.66
N MET A 167 29.51 -13.44 1.86
CA MET A 167 29.17 -12.07 2.21
C MET A 167 28.40 -12.01 3.54
N LEU A 168 27.35 -12.82 3.67
CA LEU A 168 26.52 -12.88 4.89
C LEU A 168 27.32 -13.35 6.10
N GLY A 169 28.17 -14.36 5.94
CA GLY A 169 29.07 -14.83 6.99
C GLY A 169 30.11 -13.79 7.41
N ILE A 170 30.72 -13.10 6.44
CA ILE A 170 31.68 -12.00 6.69
C ILE A 170 31.01 -10.88 7.48
N CYS A 171 29.82 -10.44 7.07
CA CYS A 171 29.08 -9.39 7.79
C CYS A 171 28.69 -9.82 9.21
N THR A 172 28.35 -11.09 9.41
CA THR A 172 28.12 -11.65 10.75
C THR A 172 29.39 -11.59 11.60
N GLY A 173 30.53 -11.96 11.03
CA GLY A 173 31.84 -11.87 11.69
C GLY A 173 32.26 -10.43 12.01
N LEU A 174 32.00 -9.48 11.12
CA LEU A 174 32.23 -8.05 11.37
C LEU A 174 31.38 -7.52 12.52
N SER A 175 30.12 -7.94 12.60
CA SER A 175 29.24 -7.60 13.74
C SER A 175 29.78 -8.21 15.04
N ALA A 176 30.19 -9.49 15.02
CA ALA A 176 30.72 -10.20 16.17
C ALA A 176 32.08 -9.64 16.67
N TYR A 177 32.91 -9.11 15.77
CA TYR A 177 34.13 -8.38 16.14
C TYR A 177 33.82 -7.11 16.95
N GLY A 178 32.62 -6.55 16.79
CA GLY A 178 32.20 -5.30 17.40
C GLY A 178 32.69 -4.08 16.62
N CYS A 179 32.36 -2.88 17.11
CA CYS A 179 32.84 -1.60 16.55
C CYS A 179 32.34 -1.26 15.11
N PHE A 180 31.72 -2.19 14.39
CA PHE A 180 31.18 -1.98 13.05
C PHE A 180 29.66 -2.17 13.00
N VAL A 181 29.02 -1.46 12.07
CA VAL A 181 27.63 -1.70 11.66
C VAL A 181 27.66 -2.23 10.22
N PRO A 182 27.75 -3.55 10.03
CA PRO A 182 27.83 -4.13 8.70
C PRO A 182 26.50 -3.99 7.94
N PHE A 183 26.60 -3.65 6.65
CA PHE A 183 25.50 -3.80 5.70
C PHE A 183 25.95 -4.63 4.50
N CYS A 184 25.03 -5.37 3.88
CA CYS A 184 25.31 -6.08 2.64
C CYS A 184 24.08 -6.23 1.76
N SER A 185 24.29 -6.49 0.47
CA SER A 185 23.20 -6.47 -0.50
C SER A 185 23.34 -7.49 -1.63
N THR A 186 22.20 -8.05 -2.01
CA THR A 186 21.96 -8.85 -3.23
C THR A 186 20.47 -8.71 -3.59
N PHE A 187 20.00 -9.38 -4.64
CA PHE A 187 18.56 -9.49 -4.89
C PHE A 187 17.90 -10.32 -3.80
N MET A 188 16.67 -9.96 -3.43
CA MET A 188 15.96 -10.58 -2.31
C MET A 188 15.89 -12.10 -2.46
N ASN A 189 15.63 -12.59 -3.68
CA ASN A 189 15.60 -14.02 -3.94
C ASN A 189 16.91 -14.74 -3.61
N PHE A 190 18.05 -14.05 -3.77
CA PHE A 190 19.38 -14.65 -3.59
C PHE A 190 19.90 -14.63 -2.15
N PHE A 191 19.19 -14.01 -1.21
CA PHE A 191 19.49 -14.22 0.22
C PHE A 191 19.33 -15.68 0.64
N THR A 192 18.53 -16.47 -0.10
CA THR A 192 18.36 -17.91 0.11
C THR A 192 19.67 -18.70 -0.08
N TYR A 193 20.61 -18.22 -0.91
CA TYR A 193 21.94 -18.85 -1.09
C TYR A 193 22.76 -18.90 0.20
N GLY A 194 22.50 -17.98 1.13
CA GLY A 194 23.18 -17.91 2.42
C GLY A 194 22.25 -17.99 3.62
N TRP A 195 21.10 -18.68 3.49
CA TRP A 195 20.11 -18.76 4.57
C TRP A 195 20.68 -19.25 5.90
N GLY A 196 21.64 -20.19 5.85
CA GLY A 196 22.35 -20.66 7.04
C GLY A 196 23.09 -19.54 7.78
N ALA A 197 23.74 -18.62 7.05
CA ALA A 197 24.43 -17.48 7.65
C ALA A 197 23.45 -16.46 8.26
N ILE A 198 22.31 -16.21 7.60
CA ILE A 198 21.25 -15.36 8.16
C ILE A 198 20.72 -15.96 9.47
N ARG A 199 20.50 -17.28 9.50
CA ARG A 199 20.07 -17.98 10.71
C ARG A 199 21.09 -17.86 11.84
N VAL A 200 22.39 -17.99 11.54
CA VAL A 200 23.45 -17.76 12.53
C VAL A 200 23.41 -16.33 13.05
N ALA A 201 23.32 -15.33 12.17
CA ALA A 201 23.21 -13.93 12.57
C ALA A 201 22.01 -13.67 13.49
N ALA A 202 20.86 -14.25 13.19
CA ALA A 202 19.66 -14.13 14.02
C ALA A 202 19.82 -14.84 15.38
N MET A 203 20.45 -16.02 15.40
CA MET A 203 20.76 -16.74 16.64
C MET A 203 21.74 -16.00 17.54
N THR A 204 22.75 -15.36 16.96
CA THR A 204 23.76 -14.60 17.70
C THR A 204 23.39 -13.13 17.89
N GLN A 205 22.20 -12.72 17.44
CA GLN A 205 21.74 -11.34 17.42
C GLN A 205 22.78 -10.38 16.82
N ALA A 206 23.47 -10.83 15.76
CA ALA A 206 24.44 -10.02 15.04
C ALA A 206 23.72 -8.88 14.30
N LYS A 207 24.05 -7.64 14.67
CA LYS A 207 23.58 -6.43 14.02
C LYS A 207 24.10 -6.34 12.59
N VAL A 208 23.30 -6.78 11.62
CA VAL A 208 23.61 -6.72 10.19
C VAL A 208 22.41 -6.16 9.43
N ILE A 209 22.64 -5.18 8.56
CA ILE A 209 21.60 -4.62 7.69
C ILE A 209 21.67 -5.29 6.31
N TYR A 210 20.65 -6.07 5.98
CA TYR A 210 20.48 -6.72 4.69
C TYR A 210 19.65 -5.85 3.76
N VAL A 211 20.30 -5.26 2.75
CA VAL A 211 19.64 -4.47 1.70
C VAL A 211 19.23 -5.43 0.57
N ALA A 212 17.98 -5.87 0.59
CA ALA A 212 17.43 -6.91 -0.28
C ALA A 212 16.54 -6.29 -1.37
N THR A 213 17.06 -6.08 -2.57
CA THR A 213 16.33 -5.39 -3.64
C THR A 213 15.62 -6.36 -4.59
N HIS A 214 14.76 -5.86 -5.48
CA HIS A 214 13.96 -6.69 -6.40
C HIS A 214 13.09 -7.69 -5.61
N ASP A 215 12.24 -7.13 -4.76
CA ASP A 215 11.50 -7.81 -3.69
C ASP A 215 10.22 -8.54 -4.13
N SER A 216 9.88 -8.54 -5.42
CA SER A 216 8.63 -9.12 -5.90
C SER A 216 8.69 -9.54 -7.38
N ILE A 217 7.55 -10.06 -7.87
CA ILE A 217 7.30 -10.39 -9.29
C ILE A 217 7.42 -9.17 -10.22
N GLU A 218 7.34 -7.95 -9.70
CA GLU A 218 7.52 -6.70 -10.48
C GLU A 218 8.93 -6.56 -11.07
N LEU A 219 9.85 -7.43 -10.68
CA LEU A 219 11.11 -7.62 -11.39
C LEU A 219 10.91 -7.86 -12.89
N GLY A 220 9.84 -8.54 -13.31
CA GLY A 220 9.52 -8.72 -14.73
C GLY A 220 10.38 -9.78 -15.42
N GLU A 221 11.16 -9.37 -16.42
CA GLU A 221 11.67 -10.21 -17.51
C GLU A 221 12.70 -11.28 -17.10
N ASP A 222 13.37 -11.10 -15.95
CA ASP A 222 14.33 -12.08 -15.42
C ASP A 222 13.64 -13.39 -14.95
N GLY A 223 12.32 -13.37 -14.79
CA GLY A 223 11.49 -14.55 -14.62
C GLY A 223 11.53 -15.18 -13.22
N PRO A 224 10.89 -16.35 -13.05
CA PRO A 224 10.56 -16.91 -11.74
C PRO A 224 11.78 -17.31 -10.90
N THR A 225 12.95 -17.49 -11.51
CA THR A 225 14.20 -17.81 -10.79
C THR A 225 14.77 -16.61 -10.03
N HIS A 226 14.31 -15.39 -10.35
CA HIS A 226 14.76 -14.15 -9.70
C HIS A 226 13.65 -13.47 -8.90
N GLN A 227 12.39 -13.85 -9.11
CA GLN A 227 11.22 -13.27 -8.46
C GLN A 227 10.99 -13.96 -7.10
N PRO A 228 11.20 -13.26 -5.97
CA PRO A 228 10.94 -13.85 -4.66
C PRO A 228 9.44 -14.02 -4.41
N ILE A 229 9.05 -15.16 -3.84
CA ILE A 229 7.66 -15.45 -3.41
C ILE A 229 7.61 -15.67 -1.89
N GLU A 230 8.44 -16.58 -1.38
CA GLU A 230 8.42 -17.07 -0.01
C GLU A 230 9.44 -16.39 0.91
N VAL A 231 10.41 -15.68 0.35
CA VAL A 231 11.59 -15.18 1.09
C VAL A 231 11.19 -14.23 2.23
N LEU A 232 10.22 -13.34 1.99
CA LEU A 232 9.76 -12.40 3.02
C LEU A 232 9.07 -13.12 4.18
N ALA A 233 8.25 -14.12 3.86
CA ALA A 233 7.57 -14.95 4.86
C ALA A 233 8.59 -15.74 5.69
N ALA A 234 9.60 -16.32 5.03
CA ALA A 234 10.69 -17.02 5.70
C ALA A 234 11.47 -16.09 6.66
N CYS A 235 11.73 -14.84 6.25
CA CYS A 235 12.42 -13.86 7.11
C CYS A 235 11.56 -13.47 8.31
N ARG A 236 10.26 -13.25 8.12
CA ARG A 236 9.30 -12.94 9.20
C ARG A 236 9.13 -14.10 10.18
N ALA A 237 9.26 -15.34 9.72
CA ALA A 237 9.16 -16.53 10.55
C ALA A 237 10.45 -16.83 11.34
N LEU A 238 11.58 -16.24 10.96
CA LEU A 238 12.86 -16.47 11.62
C LEU A 238 12.93 -15.67 12.95
N PRO A 239 13.10 -16.31 14.12
CA PRO A 239 13.21 -15.59 15.38
C PRO A 239 14.39 -14.62 15.40
N ASN A 240 14.24 -13.49 16.09
CA ASN A 240 15.24 -12.42 16.21
C ASN A 240 15.65 -11.76 14.87
N MET A 241 14.88 -11.97 13.81
CA MET A 241 15.08 -11.33 12.51
C MET A 241 14.04 -10.22 12.32
N LEU A 242 14.51 -8.99 12.08
CA LEU A 242 13.64 -7.90 11.68
C LEU A 242 13.47 -7.92 10.16
N ALA A 243 12.23 -7.94 9.66
CA ALA A 243 11.94 -7.92 8.23
C ALA A 243 11.00 -6.76 7.87
N LEU A 244 11.54 -5.75 7.19
CA LEU A 244 10.86 -4.52 6.82
C LEU A 244 10.72 -4.44 5.30
N ARG A 245 9.54 -4.04 4.83
CA ARG A 245 9.24 -3.85 3.40
C ARG A 245 8.58 -2.48 3.22
N PRO A 246 9.36 -1.39 3.13
CA PRO A 246 8.82 -0.03 3.09
C PRO A 246 7.98 0.22 1.83
N ALA A 247 6.89 0.95 1.99
CA ALA A 247 5.93 1.30 0.94
C ALA A 247 6.40 2.44 0.02
N ASP A 248 7.18 3.37 0.56
CA ASP A 248 7.65 4.56 -0.15
C ASP A 248 9.00 5.07 0.37
N GLY A 249 9.40 6.28 -0.04
CA GLY A 249 10.64 6.91 0.41
C GLY A 249 10.67 7.22 1.90
N ASN A 250 9.57 7.69 2.49
CA ASN A 250 9.52 8.07 3.90
C ASN A 250 9.53 6.83 4.81
N GLU A 251 8.85 5.76 4.42
CA GLU A 251 9.00 4.47 5.09
C GLU A 251 10.40 3.89 4.91
N THR A 252 11.06 4.10 3.77
CA THR A 252 12.45 3.65 3.57
C THR A 252 13.38 4.33 4.57
N VAL A 253 13.22 5.64 4.82
CA VAL A 253 13.95 6.36 5.87
C VAL A 253 13.66 5.74 7.24
N GLY A 254 12.39 5.53 7.58
CA GLY A 254 11.98 4.89 8.83
C GLY A 254 12.56 3.49 8.99
N ALA A 255 12.63 2.70 7.92
CA ALA A 255 13.13 1.34 7.94
C ALA A 255 14.62 1.28 8.29
N TYR A 256 15.43 2.17 7.72
CA TYR A 256 16.83 2.32 8.12
C TYR A 256 16.98 2.80 9.57
N LYS A 257 16.11 3.71 10.03
CA LYS A 257 16.15 4.18 11.42
C LYS A 257 15.91 3.03 12.39
N VAL A 258 14.85 2.26 12.16
CA VAL A 258 14.52 1.09 12.98
C VAL A 258 15.62 0.04 12.88
N ALA A 259 16.16 -0.24 11.69
CA ALA A 259 17.25 -1.21 11.53
C ALA A 259 18.54 -0.81 12.26
N LEU A 260 18.90 0.48 12.24
CA LEU A 260 20.06 0.99 12.98
C LEU A 260 19.85 1.00 14.50
N GLN A 261 18.61 1.07 14.98
CA GLN A 261 18.30 0.99 16.41
C GLN A 261 18.05 -0.45 16.89
N HIS A 262 17.83 -1.39 15.97
CA HIS A 262 17.67 -2.80 16.26
C HIS A 262 19.00 -3.46 16.66
N ALA A 263 18.95 -4.38 17.62
CA ALA A 263 20.14 -5.08 18.12
C ALA A 263 20.56 -6.25 17.19
N GLY A 264 19.59 -6.90 16.52
CA GLY A 264 19.81 -8.07 15.67
C GLY A 264 19.91 -7.76 14.18
N PRO A 265 19.85 -8.78 13.32
CA PRO A 265 19.83 -8.60 11.88
C PRO A 265 18.50 -8.02 11.40
N ALA A 266 18.58 -7.14 10.40
CA ALA A 266 17.42 -6.49 9.80
C ALA A 266 17.49 -6.58 8.28
N LEU A 267 16.43 -7.09 7.65
CA LEU A 267 16.26 -7.12 6.20
C LEU A 267 15.32 -6.01 5.75
N LEU A 268 15.78 -5.27 4.75
CA LEU A 268 15.03 -4.23 4.05
C LEU A 268 14.72 -4.76 2.65
N ALA A 269 13.47 -5.17 2.43
CA ALA A 269 12.95 -5.61 1.13
C ALA A 269 12.56 -4.39 0.29
N LEU A 270 13.23 -4.20 -0.85
CA LEU A 270 13.19 -2.96 -1.64
C LEU A 270 12.81 -3.23 -3.10
N SER A 271 11.91 -2.42 -3.63
CA SER A 271 11.34 -2.58 -4.96
C SER A 271 12.32 -2.23 -6.08
N ARG A 272 12.12 -2.89 -7.23
CA ARG A 272 12.70 -2.48 -8.52
C ARG A 272 11.88 -1.34 -9.13
N SER A 273 10.56 -1.46 -9.03
CA SER A 273 9.56 -0.58 -9.63
C SER A 273 9.27 0.65 -8.78
N GLY A 274 8.86 1.72 -9.43
CA GLY A 274 8.54 2.98 -8.78
C GLY A 274 7.26 2.92 -7.96
N THR A 275 7.25 3.62 -6.82
CA THR A 275 6.09 3.82 -5.96
C THR A 275 5.95 5.31 -5.66
N PRO A 276 4.72 5.86 -5.57
CA PRO A 276 4.52 7.25 -5.16
C PRO A 276 4.90 7.45 -3.68
N VAL A 277 5.21 8.70 -3.33
CA VAL A 277 5.28 9.11 -1.91
C VAL A 277 3.85 9.24 -1.39
N LEU A 278 3.53 8.51 -0.33
CA LEU A 278 2.16 8.41 0.20
C LEU A 278 1.93 9.49 1.27
N GLU A 279 0.76 10.11 1.27
CA GLU A 279 0.45 11.24 2.16
C GLU A 279 0.50 10.89 3.66
N GLY A 280 0.01 9.72 4.06
CA GLY A 280 0.03 9.29 5.46
C GLY A 280 1.27 8.50 5.89
N ALA A 281 2.18 8.21 4.95
CA ALA A 281 3.40 7.46 5.21
C ALA A 281 4.47 8.35 5.88
N ALA A 282 5.03 7.86 6.98
CA ALA A 282 5.96 8.65 7.77
C ALA A 282 7.05 7.77 8.41
N ALA A 283 8.29 8.26 8.37
CA ALA A 283 9.46 7.56 8.89
C ALA A 283 9.30 7.12 10.36
N ASP A 284 8.71 7.96 11.20
CA ASP A 284 8.55 7.67 12.63
C ASP A 284 7.45 6.65 12.94
N LYS A 285 6.51 6.43 12.01
CA LYS A 285 5.43 5.43 12.19
C LYS A 285 5.92 4.01 11.90
N VAL A 286 7.00 3.82 11.14
CA VAL A 286 7.57 2.50 10.80
C VAL A 286 7.92 1.68 12.06
N ARG A 287 8.31 2.34 13.16
CA ARG A 287 8.62 1.67 14.45
C ARG A 287 7.42 0.95 15.08
N LEU A 288 6.20 1.27 14.65
CA LEU A 288 4.97 0.63 15.11
C LEU A 288 4.76 -0.74 14.46
N GLY A 289 5.51 -1.07 13.40
CA GLY A 289 5.37 -2.30 12.62
C GLY A 289 4.21 -2.25 11.63
N ALA A 290 3.03 -1.82 12.08
CA ALA A 290 1.86 -1.55 11.24
C ALA A 290 1.14 -0.28 11.74
N TYR A 291 0.61 0.51 10.81
CA TYR A 291 -0.14 1.72 11.13
C TYR A 291 -1.09 2.09 9.99
N VAL A 292 -2.05 2.96 10.28
CA VAL A 292 -3.02 3.45 9.29
C VAL A 292 -2.37 4.52 8.41
N VAL A 293 -2.25 4.23 7.12
CA VAL A 293 -1.71 5.15 6.11
C VAL A 293 -2.77 6.04 5.48
N ALA A 294 -4.01 5.56 5.39
CA ALA A 294 -5.16 6.32 4.89
C ALA A 294 -6.40 5.92 5.69
N ASP A 295 -7.09 6.93 6.22
CA ASP A 295 -8.41 6.80 6.83
C ASP A 295 -9.29 7.86 6.20
N PHE A 296 -10.26 7.42 5.39
CA PHE A 296 -11.03 8.32 4.54
C PHE A 296 -12.28 8.88 5.23
N ASP A 297 -12.77 8.22 6.27
CA ASP A 297 -13.81 8.77 7.16
C ASP A 297 -13.64 8.23 8.59
N PRO A 298 -12.85 8.93 9.43
CA PRO A 298 -12.61 8.53 10.80
C PRO A 298 -13.86 8.52 11.69
N SER A 299 -14.98 9.09 11.22
CA SER A 299 -16.24 9.14 11.97
C SER A 299 -17.09 7.87 11.82
N LEU A 300 -16.74 7.01 10.85
CA LEU A 300 -17.47 5.78 10.56
C LEU A 300 -16.66 4.55 11.00
N ALA A 301 -17.37 3.53 11.50
CA ALA A 301 -16.74 2.24 11.76
C ALA A 301 -16.31 1.57 10.44
N PRO A 302 -15.04 1.15 10.31
CA PRO A 302 -14.57 0.53 9.07
C PRO A 302 -15.27 -0.83 8.86
N VAL A 303 -15.87 -0.96 7.68
CA VAL A 303 -16.57 -2.15 7.19
C VAL A 303 -15.62 -3.17 6.56
N ALA A 304 -14.41 -2.72 6.19
CA ALA A 304 -13.30 -3.55 5.72
C ALA A 304 -11.97 -2.86 6.04
N VAL A 305 -10.92 -3.64 6.28
CA VAL A 305 -9.55 -3.15 6.45
C VAL A 305 -8.68 -3.76 5.35
N LEU A 306 -8.04 -2.92 4.54
CA LEU A 306 -7.03 -3.36 3.58
C LEU A 306 -5.66 -3.26 4.23
N ALA A 307 -4.97 -4.40 4.35
CA ALA A 307 -3.62 -4.48 4.89
C ALA A 307 -2.65 -4.89 3.79
N ALA A 308 -1.59 -4.11 3.60
CA ALA A 308 -0.55 -4.34 2.61
C ALA A 308 0.82 -3.96 3.17
N SER A 309 1.89 -4.27 2.42
CA SER A 309 3.26 -3.86 2.72
C SER A 309 4.00 -3.64 1.40
N GLY A 310 5.03 -2.79 1.37
CA GLY A 310 5.73 -2.50 0.13
C GLY A 310 4.87 -1.72 -0.87
N THR A 311 5.17 -1.90 -2.16
CA THR A 311 4.54 -1.16 -3.25
C THR A 311 3.02 -1.39 -3.33
N GLU A 312 2.51 -2.53 -2.85
CA GLU A 312 1.07 -2.80 -2.84
C GLU A 312 0.27 -1.89 -1.89
N VAL A 313 0.92 -1.16 -0.97
CA VAL A 313 0.22 -0.17 -0.13
C VAL A 313 -0.39 0.94 -0.98
N ALA A 314 0.32 1.43 -1.99
CA ALA A 314 -0.22 2.43 -2.92
C ALA A 314 -1.48 1.90 -3.64
N THR A 315 -1.43 0.66 -4.13
CA THR A 315 -2.58 -0.01 -4.75
C THR A 315 -3.74 -0.17 -3.77
N CYS A 316 -3.49 -0.49 -2.51
CA CYS A 316 -4.55 -0.57 -1.50
C CYS A 316 -5.19 0.80 -1.20
N VAL A 317 -4.40 1.89 -1.19
CA VAL A 317 -4.94 3.25 -1.03
C VAL A 317 -5.82 3.63 -2.21
N GLU A 318 -5.37 3.35 -3.45
CA GLU A 318 -6.16 3.57 -4.66
C GLU A 318 -7.45 2.74 -4.66
N ALA A 319 -7.36 1.46 -4.31
CA ALA A 319 -8.52 0.57 -4.23
C ALA A 319 -9.50 1.00 -3.14
N ALA A 320 -9.01 1.46 -1.97
CA ALA A 320 -9.86 1.99 -0.91
C ALA A 320 -10.61 3.24 -1.37
N ALA A 321 -9.94 4.18 -2.05
CA ALA A 321 -10.58 5.36 -2.62
C ALA A 321 -11.66 4.98 -3.64
N ALA A 322 -11.37 4.06 -4.58
CA ALA A 322 -12.35 3.58 -5.55
C ALA A 322 -13.54 2.85 -4.88
N LEU A 323 -13.29 2.04 -3.84
CA LEU A 323 -14.35 1.38 -3.08
C LEU A 323 -15.24 2.38 -2.34
N LEU A 324 -14.70 3.51 -1.90
CA LEU A 324 -15.47 4.58 -1.28
C LEU A 324 -16.31 5.32 -2.32
N GLU A 325 -15.77 5.61 -3.51
CA GLU A 325 -16.56 6.15 -4.62
C GLU A 325 -17.73 5.21 -4.99
N LEU A 326 -17.48 3.90 -5.08
CA LEU A 326 -18.51 2.89 -5.35
C LEU A 326 -19.53 2.73 -4.22
N ARG A 327 -19.10 2.88 -2.95
CA ARG A 327 -20.03 2.94 -1.80
C ARG A 327 -20.75 4.28 -1.69
N ALA A 328 -20.22 5.35 -2.30
CA ALA A 328 -20.80 6.68 -2.26
C ALA A 328 -21.90 6.87 -3.31
N ASP A 329 -21.91 6.10 -4.40
CA ASP A 329 -23.00 6.16 -5.38
C ASP A 329 -23.58 4.78 -5.73
N VAL A 330 -24.46 4.30 -4.85
CA VAL A 330 -25.31 3.13 -5.08
C VAL A 330 -26.19 3.25 -6.35
N ASN A 331 -26.35 4.46 -6.91
CA ASN A 331 -27.13 4.70 -8.12
C ASN A 331 -26.33 4.51 -9.41
N SER A 332 -25.00 4.48 -9.34
CA SER A 332 -24.14 4.27 -10.50
C SER A 332 -24.19 2.83 -11.03
N PHE A 333 -24.58 1.87 -10.20
CA PHE A 333 -24.67 0.45 -10.57
C PHE A 333 -26.01 0.13 -11.25
N VAL A 334 -26.13 0.48 -12.53
CA VAL A 334 -27.34 0.23 -13.32
C VAL A 334 -27.13 -0.90 -14.33
N ARG A 335 -27.85 -2.02 -14.17
CA ARG A 335 -27.87 -3.13 -15.14
C ARG A 335 -29.21 -3.15 -15.87
N GLN A 336 -29.23 -2.93 -17.18
CA GLN A 336 -30.47 -2.91 -17.99
C GLN A 336 -31.56 -1.96 -17.43
N GLY A 337 -31.16 -0.79 -16.91
CA GLY A 337 -32.08 0.16 -16.29
C GLY A 337 -32.46 -0.20 -14.84
N GLN A 338 -31.79 -1.16 -14.21
CA GLN A 338 -32.09 -1.62 -12.86
C GLN A 338 -30.96 -1.29 -11.89
N THR A 339 -31.29 -0.61 -10.79
CA THR A 339 -30.37 -0.34 -9.68
C THR A 339 -30.33 -1.52 -8.70
N PRO A 340 -29.37 -1.57 -7.75
CA PRO A 340 -29.38 -2.57 -6.68
C PRO A 340 -30.68 -2.57 -5.87
N LEU A 341 -31.39 -1.44 -5.82
CA LEU A 341 -32.67 -1.30 -5.13
C LEU A 341 -33.79 -2.09 -5.81
N PHE A 342 -33.82 -2.15 -7.16
CA PHE A 342 -34.77 -3.01 -7.89
C PHE A 342 -34.56 -4.48 -7.57
N ALA A 343 -33.29 -4.92 -7.57
CA ALA A 343 -32.95 -6.28 -7.19
C ALA A 343 -33.37 -6.55 -5.75
N ALA A 344 -32.92 -5.75 -4.78
CA ALA A 344 -33.25 -5.93 -3.37
C ALA A 344 -34.75 -5.91 -3.07
N ALA A 345 -35.51 -5.12 -3.81
CA ALA A 345 -36.96 -5.05 -3.69
C ALA A 345 -37.70 -6.24 -4.35
N GLY A 346 -37.02 -7.17 -5.02
CA GLY A 346 -37.68 -8.23 -5.79
C GLY A 346 -38.51 -7.67 -6.95
N ALA A 347 -38.18 -6.46 -7.39
CA ALA A 347 -38.95 -5.63 -8.30
C ALA A 347 -38.42 -5.73 -9.75
N ASP A 348 -37.75 -6.82 -10.11
CA ASP A 348 -37.16 -7.04 -11.44
C ASP A 348 -38.25 -7.31 -12.50
N PRO A 349 -38.50 -6.37 -13.43
CA PRO A 349 -39.50 -6.57 -14.50
C PRO A 349 -39.09 -7.62 -15.54
N ALA A 350 -37.82 -8.02 -15.61
CA ALA A 350 -37.30 -9.02 -16.55
C ALA A 350 -37.44 -10.48 -16.05
N GLY A 351 -38.00 -10.68 -14.85
CA GLY A 351 -38.38 -12.01 -14.37
C GLY A 351 -37.22 -12.92 -13.94
N ALA A 352 -36.10 -12.39 -13.42
CA ALA A 352 -35.06 -13.23 -12.84
C ALA A 352 -35.30 -13.51 -11.34
N SER A 353 -35.52 -14.79 -11.06
CA SER A 353 -35.81 -15.46 -9.79
C SER A 353 -34.73 -15.36 -8.68
N ALA A 354 -33.83 -14.37 -8.67
CA ALA A 354 -32.66 -14.39 -7.79
C ALA A 354 -32.95 -14.19 -6.28
N LEU A 355 -34.16 -13.73 -5.93
CA LEU A 355 -34.62 -13.53 -4.55
C LEU A 355 -35.87 -14.34 -4.18
N ALA A 356 -36.40 -15.12 -5.13
CA ALA A 356 -37.53 -16.01 -4.88
C ALA A 356 -37.10 -17.10 -3.88
N GLY A 357 -37.37 -16.89 -2.59
CA GLY A 357 -37.04 -17.82 -1.50
C GLY A 357 -36.24 -17.23 -0.32
N ARG A 358 -35.93 -15.93 -0.28
CA ARG A 358 -35.40 -15.30 0.94
C ARG A 358 -36.52 -14.88 1.89
N ASP A 359 -36.25 -14.96 3.19
CA ASP A 359 -37.13 -14.45 4.25
C ASP A 359 -37.41 -12.95 4.05
N ALA A 360 -38.65 -12.52 4.27
CA ALA A 360 -39.09 -11.13 4.19
C ALA A 360 -38.27 -10.19 5.09
N ALA A 361 -37.74 -10.68 6.21
CA ALA A 361 -36.83 -9.93 7.08
C ALA A 361 -35.52 -9.58 6.36
N HIS A 362 -34.90 -10.55 5.68
CA HIS A 362 -33.65 -10.34 4.94
C HIS A 362 -33.82 -9.35 3.77
N GLN A 363 -34.99 -9.36 3.13
CA GLN A 363 -35.32 -8.44 2.04
C GLN A 363 -35.46 -7.00 2.55
N ARG A 364 -36.14 -6.82 3.68
CA ARG A 364 -36.29 -5.52 4.36
C ARG A 364 -34.94 -4.93 4.74
N ASP A 365 -34.07 -5.72 5.38
CA ASP A 365 -32.74 -5.25 5.82
C ASP A 365 -31.89 -4.79 4.63
N LEU A 366 -31.99 -5.47 3.48
CA LEU A 366 -31.27 -5.11 2.28
C LEU A 366 -31.80 -3.80 1.66
N VAL A 367 -33.13 -3.60 1.65
CA VAL A 367 -33.74 -2.33 1.21
C VAL A 367 -33.34 -1.19 2.15
N GLU A 368 -33.37 -1.39 3.46
CA GLU A 368 -32.96 -0.40 4.47
C GLU A 368 -31.50 -0.01 4.32
N LEU A 369 -30.61 -0.97 4.08
CA LEU A 369 -29.19 -0.73 3.81
C LEU A 369 -29.00 0.16 2.57
N LEU A 370 -29.71 -0.12 1.48
CA LEU A 370 -29.59 0.63 0.23
C LEU A 370 -30.18 2.05 0.35
N LEU A 371 -31.28 2.21 1.08
CA LEU A 371 -31.85 3.52 1.39
C LEU A 371 -30.89 4.36 2.25
N THR A 372 -30.26 3.74 3.26
CA THR A 372 -29.21 4.37 4.07
C THR A 372 -28.03 4.81 3.21
N ALA A 373 -27.69 4.03 2.19
CA ALA A 373 -26.68 4.35 1.18
C ALA A 373 -27.16 5.36 0.10
N ARG A 374 -28.32 6.01 0.29
CA ARG A 374 -28.91 7.01 -0.61
C ARG A 374 -29.25 6.50 -2.01
N ALA A 375 -29.80 5.29 -2.08
CA ALA A 375 -30.40 4.80 -3.33
C ALA A 375 -31.55 5.70 -3.79
N ASP A 376 -31.56 6.04 -5.07
CA ASP A 376 -32.60 6.78 -5.75
C ASP A 376 -33.83 5.88 -5.87
N VAL A 377 -34.76 6.12 -4.95
CA VAL A 377 -36.05 5.42 -4.86
C VAL A 377 -36.94 5.66 -6.08
N ASN A 378 -36.65 6.70 -6.86
CA ASN A 378 -37.46 7.13 -8.01
C ASN A 378 -36.77 6.83 -9.34
N HIS A 379 -35.64 6.11 -9.35
CA HIS A 379 -35.03 5.65 -10.60
C HIS A 379 -36.04 4.85 -11.42
N ALA A 380 -36.17 5.19 -12.70
CA ALA A 380 -37.08 4.52 -13.62
C ALA A 380 -36.37 3.40 -14.37
N SER A 381 -36.97 2.21 -14.38
CA SER A 381 -36.50 1.08 -15.18
C SER A 381 -36.75 1.30 -16.68
N ALA A 382 -36.20 0.39 -17.50
CA ALA A 382 -36.39 0.42 -18.95
C ALA A 382 -37.87 0.33 -19.39
N ASP A 383 -38.73 -0.21 -18.53
CA ASP A 383 -40.17 -0.37 -18.76
C ASP A 383 -41.02 0.75 -18.14
N MET A 384 -40.40 1.89 -17.79
CA MET A 384 -41.12 3.05 -17.22
C MET A 384 -41.76 2.75 -15.87
N LYS A 385 -41.06 1.97 -15.06
CA LYS A 385 -41.49 1.59 -13.71
C LYS A 385 -40.41 1.93 -12.71
N THR A 386 -40.79 2.62 -11.65
CA THR A 386 -40.00 2.79 -10.42
C THR A 386 -40.04 1.51 -9.59
N VAL A 387 -39.23 1.45 -8.53
CA VAL A 387 -39.31 0.38 -7.54
C VAL A 387 -40.71 0.30 -6.91
N LEU A 388 -41.41 1.44 -6.76
CA LEU A 388 -42.77 1.49 -6.22
C LEU A 388 -43.82 0.95 -7.20
N ASP A 389 -43.67 1.17 -8.51
CA ASP A 389 -44.57 0.59 -9.52
C ASP A 389 -44.48 -0.94 -9.58
N CYS A 390 -43.30 -1.47 -9.22
CA CYS A 390 -43.05 -2.90 -9.12
C CYS A 390 -43.38 -3.46 -7.71
N ALA A 391 -43.87 -2.63 -6.78
CA ALA A 391 -44.09 -3.02 -5.38
C ALA A 391 -45.26 -3.98 -5.13
N THR A 392 -45.91 -4.49 -6.18
CA THR A 392 -46.93 -5.54 -6.05
C THR A 392 -46.34 -6.87 -5.55
N ALA A 393 -45.03 -7.05 -5.67
CA ALA A 393 -44.28 -8.21 -5.18
C ALA A 393 -43.56 -7.97 -3.82
N LEU A 394 -43.67 -6.77 -3.23
CA LEU A 394 -43.02 -6.39 -1.97
C LEU A 394 -43.88 -6.73 -0.76
N SER A 395 -43.25 -6.97 0.40
CA SER A 395 -43.96 -7.00 1.69
C SER A 395 -44.48 -5.60 2.06
N ASP A 396 -45.58 -5.53 2.81
CA ASP A 396 -46.18 -4.25 3.24
C ASP A 396 -45.19 -3.37 4.01
N ASP A 397 -44.32 -3.99 4.82
CA ASP A 397 -43.25 -3.33 5.57
C ASP A 397 -42.20 -2.68 4.65
N ALA A 398 -41.68 -3.40 3.65
CA ALA A 398 -40.67 -2.89 2.74
C ALA A 398 -41.25 -1.80 1.81
N ARG A 399 -42.51 -1.95 1.42
CA ARG A 399 -43.25 -0.92 0.67
C ARG A 399 -43.45 0.34 1.51
N GLY A 400 -43.81 0.20 2.78
CA GLY A 400 -43.91 1.31 3.73
C GLY A 400 -42.58 2.06 3.90
N LEU A 401 -41.47 1.32 3.96
CA LEU A 401 -40.13 1.90 4.06
C LEU A 401 -39.76 2.74 2.83
N LEU A 402 -40.02 2.24 1.62
CA LEU A 402 -39.80 2.99 0.37
C LEU A 402 -40.62 4.27 0.31
N ILE A 403 -41.91 4.20 0.64
CA ILE A 403 -42.81 5.37 0.64
C ILE A 403 -42.34 6.42 1.65
N SER A 404 -41.90 6.00 2.85
CA SER A 404 -41.35 6.92 3.85
C SER A 404 -40.08 7.65 3.40
N HIS A 405 -39.35 7.08 2.44
CA HIS A 405 -38.16 7.67 1.82
C HIS A 405 -38.48 8.41 0.50
N GLY A 406 -39.76 8.67 0.22
CA GLY A 406 -40.18 9.48 -0.92
C GLY A 406 -40.24 8.73 -2.25
N ALA A 407 -40.35 7.40 -2.20
CA ALA A 407 -40.65 6.61 -3.40
C ALA A 407 -42.02 7.01 -3.96
N LYS A 408 -42.06 7.25 -5.26
CA LYS A 408 -43.23 7.65 -6.04
C LYS A 408 -43.44 6.64 -7.15
N THR A 409 -44.67 6.54 -7.66
CA THR A 409 -44.91 5.86 -8.93
C THR A 409 -44.21 6.61 -10.06
N PHE A 410 -43.95 5.95 -11.18
CA PHE A 410 -43.34 6.60 -12.33
C PHE A 410 -44.18 7.79 -12.80
N ALA A 411 -45.51 7.66 -12.79
CA ALA A 411 -46.43 8.74 -13.15
C ALA A 411 -46.21 10.00 -12.30
N ASP A 412 -45.96 9.83 -11.00
CA ASP A 412 -45.74 10.93 -10.06
C ASP A 412 -44.29 11.43 -10.04
N ALA A 413 -43.31 10.57 -10.35
CA ALA A 413 -41.89 10.91 -10.39
C ALA A 413 -41.45 11.54 -11.72
N ALA A 414 -42.13 11.21 -12.83
CA ALA A 414 -41.74 11.61 -14.18
C ALA A 414 -41.50 13.14 -14.34
N PRO A 415 -42.32 14.05 -13.79
CA PRO A 415 -42.08 15.48 -13.91
C PRO A 415 -40.79 15.95 -13.22
N ASP A 416 -40.45 15.35 -12.07
CA ASP A 416 -39.23 15.69 -11.32
C ASP A 416 -37.98 15.09 -11.97
N LEU A 417 -38.10 13.86 -12.50
CA LEU A 417 -37.08 13.19 -13.29
C LEU A 417 -36.74 13.98 -14.56
N GLU A 418 -37.75 14.42 -15.31
CA GLU A 418 -37.59 15.26 -16.49
C GLU A 418 -36.92 16.60 -16.16
N ARG A 419 -37.36 17.26 -15.08
CA ARG A 419 -36.74 18.52 -14.60
C ARG A 419 -35.26 18.31 -14.28
N THR A 420 -34.92 17.25 -13.56
CA THR A 420 -33.55 16.93 -13.16
C THR A 420 -32.67 16.65 -14.38
N ALA A 421 -33.17 15.83 -15.31
CA ALA A 421 -32.48 15.54 -16.57
C ALA A 421 -32.20 16.82 -17.36
N ASN A 422 -33.19 17.71 -17.48
CA ASN A 422 -33.04 18.97 -18.21
C ASN A 422 -32.00 19.90 -17.57
N VAL A 423 -31.93 19.98 -16.23
CA VAL A 423 -30.91 20.77 -15.53
C VAL A 423 -29.51 20.21 -15.78
N GLN A 424 -29.33 18.89 -15.68
CA GLN A 424 -28.04 18.24 -15.93
C GLN A 424 -27.59 18.41 -17.39
N LEU A 425 -28.51 18.21 -18.34
CA LEU A 425 -28.24 18.42 -19.76
C LEU A 425 -27.84 19.88 -20.03
N ALA A 426 -28.53 20.86 -19.44
CA ALA A 426 -28.17 22.27 -19.60
C ALA A 426 -26.76 22.57 -19.09
N GLN A 427 -26.37 22.02 -17.93
CA GLN A 427 -25.03 22.18 -17.37
C GLN A 427 -23.94 21.56 -18.26
N ILE A 428 -24.17 20.33 -18.75
CA ILE A 428 -23.22 19.65 -19.65
C ILE A 428 -23.10 20.43 -20.97
N LEU A 429 -24.23 20.79 -21.57
CA LEU A 429 -24.26 21.49 -22.86
C LEU A 429 -23.63 22.88 -22.77
N ALA A 430 -23.69 23.57 -21.63
CA ALA A 430 -23.01 24.85 -21.45
C ALA A 430 -21.49 24.76 -21.72
N HIS A 431 -20.85 23.62 -21.47
CA HIS A 431 -19.41 23.43 -21.73
C HIS A 431 -19.07 23.33 -23.23
N GLY A 432 -19.99 22.84 -24.06
CA GLY A 432 -19.78 22.65 -25.49
C GLY A 432 -20.48 23.67 -26.37
N PHE A 433 -21.51 24.32 -25.85
CA PHE A 433 -22.47 25.15 -26.59
C PHE A 433 -22.70 26.52 -25.95
N ALA A 434 -21.78 27.02 -25.12
CA ALA A 434 -21.86 28.38 -24.57
C ALA A 434 -21.89 29.48 -25.66
N SER A 435 -21.30 29.23 -26.83
CA SER A 435 -21.38 30.11 -27.98
C SER A 435 -21.33 29.33 -29.29
N GLU A 436 -21.80 29.96 -30.37
CA GLU A 436 -21.75 29.38 -31.72
C GLU A 436 -20.33 29.04 -32.16
N GLN A 437 -19.37 29.93 -31.89
CA GLN A 437 -17.95 29.75 -32.25
C GLN A 437 -17.27 28.61 -31.48
N GLN A 438 -17.78 28.29 -30.29
CA GLN A 438 -17.30 27.17 -29.48
C GLN A 438 -17.94 25.85 -29.91
N ALA A 439 -19.21 25.88 -30.28
CA ALA A 439 -19.96 24.71 -30.71
C ALA A 439 -19.53 24.22 -32.10
N PHE A 440 -19.28 25.15 -33.02
CA PHE A 440 -19.06 24.85 -34.44
C PHE A 440 -17.75 25.44 -34.97
N ILE A 441 -17.03 24.66 -35.79
CA ILE A 441 -15.74 25.02 -36.38
C ILE A 441 -15.81 25.10 -37.92
N GLY A 442 -14.89 25.88 -38.50
CA GLY A 442 -14.86 26.25 -39.92
C GLY A 442 -14.50 25.09 -40.87
N GLY A 443 -15.50 24.70 -41.67
CA GLY A 443 -15.38 24.22 -43.06
C GLY A 443 -16.31 25.07 -43.94
N ASP A 444 -16.46 24.79 -45.24
CA ASP A 444 -17.12 25.67 -46.23
C ASP A 444 -18.54 26.20 -45.85
N ALA A 445 -19.22 25.60 -44.86
CA ALA A 445 -20.49 26.06 -44.29
C ALA A 445 -20.49 26.38 -42.77
N GLY A 446 -19.41 26.18 -42.00
CA GLY A 446 -19.39 26.52 -40.56
C GLY A 446 -20.34 25.71 -39.65
N THR A 447 -20.63 24.46 -40.02
CA THR A 447 -21.64 23.58 -39.38
C THR A 447 -21.05 22.38 -38.64
N LYS A 448 -19.73 22.15 -38.75
CA LYS A 448 -19.02 21.01 -38.15
C LYS A 448 -18.88 21.20 -36.64
N LEU A 449 -19.20 20.19 -35.84
CA LEU A 449 -19.04 20.24 -34.39
C LEU A 449 -17.56 20.31 -33.97
N SER A 450 -17.25 21.15 -32.98
CA SER A 450 -15.94 21.18 -32.34
C SER A 450 -15.71 19.93 -31.48
N ALA A 451 -14.45 19.65 -31.14
CA ALA A 451 -14.12 18.54 -30.23
C ALA A 451 -14.75 18.72 -28.84
N VAL A 452 -14.91 19.96 -28.37
CA VAL A 452 -15.53 20.26 -27.07
C VAL A 452 -17.05 20.02 -27.12
N ALA A 453 -17.70 20.41 -28.22
CA ALA A 453 -19.10 20.13 -28.47
C ALA A 453 -19.38 18.64 -28.58
N GLN A 454 -18.54 17.89 -29.30
CA GLN A 454 -18.64 16.43 -29.41
C GLN A 454 -18.54 15.75 -28.05
N ARG A 455 -17.56 16.13 -27.20
CA ARG A 455 -17.44 15.59 -25.84
C ARG A 455 -18.67 15.91 -24.97
N SER A 456 -19.20 17.12 -25.10
CA SER A 456 -20.41 17.54 -24.36
C SER A 456 -21.64 16.74 -24.80
N LEU A 457 -21.79 16.46 -26.10
CA LEU A 457 -22.86 15.59 -26.61
C LEU A 457 -22.67 14.13 -26.18
N GLN A 458 -21.43 13.64 -26.11
CA GLN A 458 -21.14 12.29 -25.62
C GLN A 458 -21.49 12.14 -24.13
N ALA A 459 -21.20 13.15 -23.31
CA ALA A 459 -21.62 13.19 -21.91
C ALA A 459 -23.14 13.32 -21.77
N SER A 460 -23.77 14.16 -22.59
CA SER A 460 -25.24 14.31 -22.64
C SER A 460 -25.92 12.99 -23.02
N ALA A 461 -25.31 12.22 -23.91
CA ALA A 461 -25.80 10.91 -24.32
C ALA A 461 -25.87 9.92 -23.15
N SER A 462 -24.95 9.99 -22.18
CA SER A 462 -25.02 9.16 -20.97
C SER A 462 -26.26 9.46 -20.14
N ILE A 463 -26.66 10.74 -20.03
CA ILE A 463 -27.91 11.14 -19.37
C ILE A 463 -29.12 10.70 -20.19
N LEU A 464 -29.15 10.99 -21.49
CA LEU A 464 -30.29 10.64 -22.36
C LEU A 464 -30.54 9.13 -22.44
N LYS A 465 -29.51 8.29 -22.30
CA LYS A 465 -29.65 6.84 -22.21
C LYS A 465 -30.39 6.39 -20.96
N LEU A 466 -30.27 7.11 -19.84
CA LEU A 466 -31.07 6.86 -18.62
C LEU A 466 -32.55 7.21 -18.85
N TYR A 467 -32.82 8.15 -19.75
CA TYR A 467 -34.16 8.59 -20.14
C TYR A 467 -34.51 8.17 -21.57
N HIS A 468 -34.16 6.94 -21.99
CA HIS A 468 -34.25 6.51 -23.40
C HIS A 468 -35.66 6.64 -24.02
N TRP A 469 -36.69 6.67 -23.18
CA TRP A 469 -38.10 6.85 -23.52
C TRP A 469 -38.50 8.30 -23.79
N ALA A 470 -37.72 9.27 -23.31
CA ALA A 470 -38.04 10.68 -23.42
C ALA A 470 -37.91 11.17 -24.86
N ARG A 471 -38.95 11.88 -25.34
CA ARG A 471 -38.89 12.59 -26.62
C ARG A 471 -38.03 13.82 -26.45
N CYS A 472 -36.96 13.92 -27.23
CA CYS A 472 -36.03 15.03 -27.13
C CYS A 472 -36.23 15.97 -28.30
N ARG A 473 -36.31 17.27 -28.02
CA ARG A 473 -36.36 18.31 -29.04
C ARG A 473 -34.99 18.97 -29.15
N ILE A 474 -34.42 18.96 -30.36
CA ILE A 474 -33.20 19.70 -30.68
C ILE A 474 -33.62 20.99 -31.37
N SER A 475 -33.35 22.13 -30.72
CA SER A 475 -33.68 23.45 -31.23
C SER A 475 -32.42 24.29 -31.38
N VAL A 476 -32.18 24.79 -32.60
CA VAL A 476 -31.09 25.74 -32.88
C VAL A 476 -31.72 27.07 -33.28
N GLN A 477 -31.45 28.11 -32.48
CA GLN A 477 -31.99 29.46 -32.69
C GLN A 477 -31.08 30.25 -33.64
N THR A 478 -31.65 31.03 -34.56
CA THR A 478 -30.90 31.97 -35.42
C THR A 478 -31.63 33.30 -35.59
N ASN A 479 -30.86 34.37 -35.82
CA ASN A 479 -31.37 35.72 -36.04
C ASN A 479 -31.71 35.92 -37.53
N LEU A 480 -32.97 35.68 -37.88
CA LEU A 480 -33.71 36.15 -39.07
C LEU A 480 -32.87 36.52 -40.32
N GLY A 481 -32.39 35.49 -41.04
CA GLY A 481 -31.92 35.59 -42.43
C GLY A 481 -31.98 34.22 -43.12
N ARG A 482 -32.39 34.16 -44.42
CA ARG A 482 -32.58 32.87 -45.14
C ARG A 482 -31.34 31.97 -45.15
N HIS A 483 -30.14 32.55 -45.26
CA HIS A 483 -28.88 31.82 -45.20
C HIS A 483 -28.56 31.29 -43.80
N GLN A 484 -28.98 31.99 -42.73
CA GLN A 484 -28.80 31.51 -41.36
C GLN A 484 -29.80 30.40 -41.00
N ALA A 485 -30.96 30.33 -41.68
CA ALA A 485 -31.95 29.26 -41.47
C ALA A 485 -31.48 27.90 -42.01
N SER A 486 -30.80 27.84 -43.16
CA SER A 486 -30.24 26.57 -43.67
C SER A 486 -29.11 26.07 -42.77
N LEU A 487 -28.24 26.98 -42.30
CA LEU A 487 -27.16 26.70 -41.35
C LEU A 487 -27.68 26.15 -40.01
N ALA A 488 -28.78 26.72 -39.49
CA ALA A 488 -29.42 26.23 -38.28
C ALA A 488 -29.87 24.77 -38.42
N THR A 489 -30.41 24.43 -39.59
CA THR A 489 -30.94 23.10 -39.90
C THR A 489 -29.81 22.08 -39.98
N GLU A 490 -28.74 22.42 -40.69
CA GLU A 490 -27.57 21.55 -40.82
C GLU A 490 -26.86 21.35 -39.47
N ARG A 491 -26.73 22.39 -38.65
CA ARG A 491 -26.19 22.30 -37.29
C ARG A 491 -27.02 21.40 -36.38
N ALA A 492 -28.34 21.57 -36.41
CA ALA A 492 -29.24 20.72 -35.61
C ALA A 492 -29.18 19.25 -36.06
N GLN A 493 -29.03 18.99 -37.35
CA GLN A 493 -28.81 17.64 -37.89
C GLN A 493 -27.47 17.06 -37.43
N ASN A 494 -26.39 17.85 -37.41
CA ASN A 494 -25.09 17.40 -36.92
C ASN A 494 -25.12 17.06 -35.42
N VAL A 495 -25.85 17.83 -34.61
CA VAL A 495 -26.09 17.51 -33.19
C VAL A 495 -26.86 16.17 -33.06
N ARG A 496 -27.92 15.99 -33.86
CA ARG A 496 -28.69 14.74 -33.87
C ARG A 496 -27.81 13.53 -34.20
N LEU A 497 -27.06 13.60 -35.30
CA LEU A 497 -26.17 12.53 -35.76
C LEU A 497 -25.09 12.19 -34.72
N ALA A 498 -24.56 13.20 -34.02
CA ALA A 498 -23.57 12.99 -32.96
C ALA A 498 -24.18 12.28 -31.74
N LEU A 499 -25.41 12.62 -31.34
CA LEU A 499 -26.12 11.92 -30.26
C LEU A 499 -26.47 10.48 -30.65
N GLU A 500 -26.93 10.24 -31.88
CA GLU A 500 -27.20 8.91 -32.43
C GLU A 500 -25.92 8.07 -32.48
N SER A 501 -24.80 8.64 -32.95
CA SER A 501 -23.49 7.97 -32.97
C SER A 501 -22.95 7.66 -31.58
N ALA A 502 -23.30 8.47 -30.58
CA ALA A 502 -22.99 8.20 -29.18
C ALA A 502 -23.92 7.13 -28.55
N GLY A 503 -24.86 6.56 -29.32
CA GLY A 503 -25.75 5.48 -28.91
C GLY A 503 -27.05 5.93 -28.25
N CYS A 504 -27.48 7.18 -28.42
CA CYS A 504 -28.81 7.61 -28.00
C CYS A 504 -29.86 6.96 -28.89
N LYS A 505 -30.90 6.36 -28.29
CA LYS A 505 -32.05 5.77 -28.99
C LYS A 505 -33.34 6.57 -28.83
N ASN A 506 -33.26 7.73 -28.16
CA ASN A 506 -34.38 8.64 -27.95
C ASN A 506 -35.01 9.08 -29.28
N ALA A 507 -36.30 9.39 -29.27
CA ALA A 507 -36.94 10.05 -30.40
C ALA A 507 -36.46 11.51 -30.48
N LEU A 508 -35.46 11.77 -31.33
CA LEU A 508 -34.86 13.10 -31.52
C LEU A 508 -35.58 13.88 -32.62
N GLN A 509 -36.28 14.97 -32.26
CA GLN A 509 -36.98 15.84 -33.20
C GLN A 509 -36.22 17.15 -33.41
N VAL A 510 -35.78 17.41 -34.64
CA VAL A 510 -35.12 18.66 -35.02
C VAL A 510 -36.15 19.73 -35.34
N HIS A 511 -36.03 20.89 -34.69
CA HIS A 511 -36.87 22.07 -34.95
C HIS A 511 -36.00 23.28 -35.25
N THR A 512 -36.28 23.96 -36.37
CA THR A 512 -35.63 25.22 -36.77
C THR A 512 -36.68 26.29 -37.05
N GLY A 513 -36.54 27.47 -36.44
CA GLY A 513 -37.52 28.55 -36.59
C GLY A 513 -37.31 29.72 -35.62
N ALA A 514 -37.91 30.87 -35.93
CA ALA A 514 -37.98 32.02 -35.03
C ALA A 514 -38.99 31.73 -33.90
N GLN A 515 -38.54 31.99 -32.67
CA GLN A 515 -39.22 31.91 -31.37
C GLN A 515 -40.69 31.42 -31.36
N VAL A 516 -40.91 30.25 -30.76
CA VAL A 516 -42.10 30.03 -29.93
C VAL A 516 -41.58 29.63 -28.55
N CYS A 517 -41.78 30.50 -27.56
CA CYS A 517 -41.46 30.20 -26.16
C CYS A 517 -42.10 28.87 -25.74
N LEU A 518 -41.31 28.04 -25.07
CA LEU A 518 -41.79 27.03 -24.12
C LEU A 518 -41.14 27.30 -22.78
#